data_AF-A7YII9-F1
#
_entry.id   AF-A7YII9-F1
#
_cell.length_a   1.000
_cell.length_b   1.000
_cell.length_c   1.000
_cell.angle_alpha   90.00
_cell.angle_beta   90.00
_cell.angle_gamma   90.00
#
_symmetry.space_group_name_H-M   'P 1'
#
loop_
_entity.id
_entity.type
_entity.pdbx_description
1 polymer ?
#
loop_
_entity_poly.entity_id
_entity_poly.type
_entity_poly.pdbx_seq_one_letter_code
_entity_poly.pdbx_strand_id
1 'polypeptide(L)'
;LAQFVNSLRKLENLGGLVVTVPHKTAILSLCDRLEGDAAAIGAANVIRRESDGTLVGVMLDGKGFVSGLVASDIDVTGMNACLLGAGGAASAIAFALAEAGVARLTIVNRSEDKARDLAARVSERYPAVQIDAGAPQTASRDLIINATSLGLR
;
A
#
# COMPACT_ATOMS: atom_id res chain seq x y z
N LEU A 1 -22.04 -3.81 -4.04
CA LEU A 1 -20.71 -3.88 -4.70
C LEU A 1 -20.64 -5.00 -5.73
N ALA A 2 -20.86 -6.27 -5.37
CA ALA A 2 -20.70 -7.42 -6.28
C ALA A 2 -21.47 -7.32 -7.62
N GLN A 3 -22.76 -6.94 -7.59
CA GLN A 3 -23.55 -6.77 -8.83
C GLN A 3 -22.97 -5.71 -9.77
N PHE A 4 -22.49 -4.59 -9.21
CA PHE A 4 -21.82 -3.54 -9.97
C PHE A 4 -20.55 -4.10 -10.61
N VAL A 5 -19.69 -4.77 -9.82
CA VAL A 5 -18.42 -5.34 -10.32
C VAL A 5 -18.65 -6.38 -11.42
N ASN A 6 -19.66 -7.24 -11.27
CA ASN A 6 -20.03 -8.21 -12.31
C ASN A 6 -20.50 -7.55 -13.61
N SER A 7 -21.11 -6.36 -13.53
CA SER A 7 -21.54 -5.62 -14.72
C SER A 7 -20.34 -5.09 -15.50
N LEU A 8 -19.25 -4.70 -14.81
CA LEU A 8 -18.03 -4.18 -15.44
C LEU A 8 -17.42 -5.17 -16.43
N ARG A 9 -17.51 -6.46 -16.14
CA ARG A 9 -16.98 -7.55 -16.97
C ARG A 9 -17.54 -7.53 -18.39
N LYS A 10 -18.77 -7.04 -18.56
CA LYS A 10 -19.50 -6.97 -19.83
C LYS A 10 -19.30 -5.66 -20.59
N LEU A 11 -18.66 -4.65 -19.98
CA LEU A 11 -18.45 -3.34 -20.61
C LEU A 11 -17.16 -3.38 -21.45
N GLU A 12 -17.30 -3.70 -22.73
CA GLU A 12 -16.16 -3.85 -23.65
C GLU A 12 -15.36 -2.55 -23.87
N ASN A 13 -15.99 -1.39 -23.67
CA ASN A 13 -15.36 -0.08 -23.79
C ASN A 13 -14.76 0.45 -22.47
N LEU A 14 -14.66 -0.38 -21.43
CA LEU A 14 -14.09 -0.03 -20.14
C LEU A 14 -12.66 -0.56 -20.00
N GLY A 15 -11.69 0.33 -19.77
CA GLY A 15 -10.30 -0.07 -19.48
C GLY A 15 -10.04 -0.44 -18.01
N GLY A 16 -10.83 0.10 -17.07
CA GLY A 16 -10.64 -0.11 -15.64
C GLY A 16 -11.35 0.93 -14.78
N LEU A 17 -11.19 0.85 -13.46
CA LEU A 17 -11.71 1.82 -12.50
C LEU A 17 -10.74 2.13 -11.37
N VAL A 18 -10.89 3.32 -10.80
CA VAL A 18 -10.36 3.66 -9.49
C VAL A 18 -11.34 3.20 -8.40
N VAL A 19 -10.80 2.60 -7.34
CA VAL A 19 -11.53 2.11 -6.18
C VAL A 19 -11.09 2.89 -4.96
N THR A 20 -12.05 3.45 -4.23
CA THR A 20 -11.78 4.23 -3.02
C THR A 20 -12.59 3.75 -1.82
N VAL A 21 -12.45 4.44 -0.69
CA VAL A 21 -13.19 4.17 0.55
C VAL A 21 -14.70 4.13 0.26
N PRO A 22 -15.46 3.15 0.79
CA PRO A 22 -15.06 2.07 1.69
C PRO A 22 -14.73 0.74 0.98
N HIS A 23 -14.48 0.73 -0.34
CA HIS A 23 -14.47 -0.48 -1.17
C HIS A 23 -13.09 -1.12 -1.41
N LYS A 24 -11.98 -0.47 -1.02
CA LYS A 24 -10.62 -0.95 -1.33
C LYS A 24 -10.31 -2.37 -0.83
N THR A 25 -10.85 -2.78 0.32
CA THR A 25 -10.66 -4.15 0.85
C THR A 25 -11.65 -5.13 0.22
N ALA A 26 -12.93 -4.74 0.10
CA ALA A 26 -13.98 -5.60 -0.42
C ALA A 26 -13.80 -5.96 -1.90
N ILE A 27 -13.05 -5.14 -2.66
CA ILE A 27 -12.81 -5.40 -4.07
C ILE A 27 -11.89 -6.60 -4.32
N LEU A 28 -11.04 -6.97 -3.35
CA LEU A 28 -10.07 -8.04 -3.53
C LEU A 28 -10.73 -9.37 -3.90
N SER A 29 -11.84 -9.71 -3.26
CA SER A 29 -12.59 -10.95 -3.52
C SER A 29 -13.48 -10.87 -4.77
N LEU A 30 -13.56 -9.71 -5.42
CA LEU A 30 -14.37 -9.49 -6.60
C LEU A 30 -13.55 -9.37 -7.89
N CYS A 31 -12.22 -9.21 -7.76
CA CYS A 31 -11.26 -9.37 -8.85
C CYS A 31 -10.93 -10.85 -9.06
N ASP A 32 -10.64 -11.26 -10.29
CA ASP A 32 -10.24 -12.64 -10.59
C ASP A 32 -8.76 -12.87 -10.29
N ARG A 33 -7.95 -11.81 -10.42
CA ARG A 33 -6.52 -11.83 -10.13
C ARG A 33 -6.12 -10.56 -9.40
N LEU A 34 -5.11 -10.70 -8.55
CA LEU A 34 -4.44 -9.59 -7.87
C LEU A 34 -2.99 -9.52 -8.34
N GLU A 35 -2.49 -8.32 -8.59
CA GLU A 35 -1.12 -8.07 -9.02
C GLU A 35 -0.31 -7.33 -7.96
N GLY A 36 1.01 -7.59 -7.95
CA GLY A 36 1.94 -7.01 -6.98
C GLY A 36 1.56 -7.38 -5.55
N ASP A 37 1.61 -6.38 -4.66
CA ASP A 37 1.38 -6.60 -3.23
C ASP A 37 -0.08 -6.38 -2.81
N ALA A 38 -1.03 -6.25 -3.74
CA ALA A 38 -2.43 -5.97 -3.39
C ALA A 38 -3.03 -6.99 -2.41
N ALA A 39 -2.71 -8.27 -2.59
CA ALA A 39 -3.11 -9.35 -1.69
C ALA A 39 -2.47 -9.21 -0.30
N ALA A 40 -1.16 -8.98 -0.24
CA ALA A 40 -0.41 -8.85 1.01
C ALA A 40 -0.78 -7.56 1.78
N ILE A 41 -1.06 -6.47 1.06
CA ILE A 41 -1.60 -5.22 1.61
C ILE A 41 -3.00 -5.43 2.17
N GLY A 42 -3.83 -6.26 1.51
CA GLY A 42 -5.24 -6.46 1.85
C GLY A 42 -6.15 -5.38 1.27
N ALA A 43 -5.72 -4.72 0.18
CA ALA A 43 -6.49 -3.72 -0.52
C ALA A 43 -6.05 -3.55 -1.98
N ALA A 44 -6.97 -3.10 -2.84
CA ALA A 44 -6.68 -2.60 -4.18
C ALA A 44 -7.41 -1.27 -4.40
N ASN A 45 -6.74 -0.32 -5.08
CA ASN A 45 -7.28 1.00 -5.41
C ASN A 45 -7.51 1.18 -6.92
N VAL A 46 -7.09 0.21 -7.75
CA VAL A 46 -7.31 0.21 -9.19
C VAL A 46 -7.72 -1.19 -9.64
N ILE A 47 -8.71 -1.25 -10.52
CA ILE A 47 -9.09 -2.43 -11.28
C ILE A 47 -8.75 -2.17 -12.74
N ARG A 48 -8.04 -3.09 -13.37
CA ARG A 48 -7.86 -3.14 -14.81
C ARG A 48 -8.78 -4.21 -15.38
N ARG A 49 -9.53 -3.89 -16.43
CA ARG A 49 -10.34 -4.87 -17.17
C ARG A 49 -9.54 -5.35 -18.37
N GLU A 50 -9.30 -6.65 -18.44
CA GLU A 50 -8.69 -7.31 -19.59
C GLU A 50 -9.68 -7.39 -20.77
N SER A 51 -9.17 -7.65 -21.98
CA SER A 51 -10.01 -7.74 -23.19
C SER A 51 -11.07 -8.84 -23.09
N ASP A 52 -10.80 -9.93 -22.36
CA ASP A 52 -11.73 -11.04 -22.11
C ASP A 52 -12.73 -10.76 -20.97
N GLY A 53 -12.67 -9.59 -20.33
CA GLY A 53 -13.52 -9.21 -19.22
C GLY A 53 -13.01 -9.64 -17.84
N THR A 54 -11.83 -10.26 -17.75
CA THR A 54 -11.13 -10.52 -16.48
C THR A 54 -10.82 -9.20 -15.77
N LEU A 55 -11.02 -9.18 -14.45
CA LEU A 55 -10.76 -8.03 -13.59
C LEU A 55 -9.52 -8.28 -12.74
N VAL A 56 -8.52 -7.42 -12.93
CA VAL A 56 -7.26 -7.47 -12.20
C VAL A 56 -7.18 -6.33 -11.20
N GLY A 57 -7.06 -6.66 -9.92
CA GLY A 57 -6.89 -5.68 -8.84
C GLY A 57 -5.42 -5.37 -8.57
N VAL A 58 -5.10 -4.10 -8.42
CA VAL A 58 -3.75 -3.64 -8.04
C VAL A 58 -3.84 -2.50 -7.03
N MET A 59 -2.81 -2.39 -6.20
CA MET A 59 -2.64 -1.29 -5.24
C MET A 59 -1.50 -0.38 -5.69
N LEU A 60 -1.84 0.84 -6.09
CA LEU A 60 -0.89 1.82 -6.63
C LEU A 60 -0.60 3.00 -5.71
N ASP A 61 -1.35 3.20 -4.60
CA ASP A 61 -1.13 4.36 -3.71
C ASP A 61 0.33 4.42 -3.21
N GLY A 62 0.89 3.28 -2.80
CA GLY A 62 2.27 3.20 -2.31
C GLY A 62 3.31 3.46 -3.40
N LYS A 63 3.13 2.85 -4.58
CA LYS A 63 4.02 3.08 -5.73
C LYS A 63 3.99 4.54 -6.19
N GLY A 64 2.81 5.14 -6.20
CA GLY A 64 2.63 6.57 -6.48
C GLY A 64 3.34 7.45 -5.46
N PHE A 65 3.27 7.10 -4.16
CA PHE A 65 3.99 7.82 -3.11
C PHE A 65 5.51 7.79 -3.31
N VAL A 66 6.10 6.60 -3.51
CA VAL A 66 7.55 6.48 -3.74
C VAL A 66 7.96 7.18 -5.04
N SER A 67 7.18 7.04 -6.11
CA SER A 67 7.46 7.73 -7.38
C SER A 67 7.46 9.26 -7.21
N GLY A 68 6.57 9.79 -6.37
CA GLY A 68 6.53 11.21 -6.03
C GLY A 68 7.76 11.68 -5.24
N LEU A 69 8.30 10.85 -4.35
CA LEU A 69 9.56 11.11 -3.66
C LEU A 69 10.74 11.17 -4.64
N VAL A 70 10.84 10.17 -5.52
CA VAL A 70 11.90 10.13 -6.55
C VAL A 70 11.82 11.33 -7.49
N ALA A 71 10.60 11.71 -7.91
CA ALA A 71 10.38 12.92 -8.72
C ALA A 71 10.72 14.23 -7.98
N SER A 72 10.88 14.17 -6.65
CA SER A 72 11.33 15.29 -5.81
C SER A 72 12.79 15.13 -5.38
N ASP A 73 13.58 14.33 -6.11
CA ASP A 73 15.01 14.04 -5.86
C ASP A 73 15.28 13.36 -4.49
N ILE A 74 14.31 12.60 -3.98
CA ILE A 74 14.44 11.80 -2.75
C ILE A 74 14.46 10.31 -3.13
N ASP A 75 15.66 9.74 -3.27
CA ASP A 75 15.86 8.30 -3.42
C ASP A 75 15.84 7.62 -2.04
N VAL A 76 14.89 6.70 -1.84
CA VAL A 76 14.69 6.02 -0.56
C VAL A 76 15.63 4.82 -0.36
N THR A 77 16.41 4.45 -1.38
CA THR A 77 17.31 3.29 -1.34
C THR A 77 18.31 3.43 -0.19
N GLY A 78 18.38 2.43 0.68
CA GLY A 78 19.30 2.40 1.81
C GLY A 78 18.92 3.30 2.99
N MET A 79 17.81 4.05 2.92
CA MET A 79 17.39 4.96 3.99
C MET A 79 16.80 4.24 5.21
N ASN A 80 16.83 4.93 6.35
CA ASN A 80 16.12 4.59 7.58
C ASN A 80 14.82 5.41 7.68
N ALA A 81 13.70 4.80 7.32
CA ALA A 81 12.39 5.44 7.28
C ALA A 81 11.58 5.20 8.56
N CYS A 82 10.76 6.19 8.94
CA CYS A 82 9.75 6.10 9.98
C CYS A 82 8.37 6.38 9.39
N LEU A 83 7.45 5.42 9.51
CA LEU A 83 6.08 5.53 9.03
C LEU A 83 5.10 5.66 10.20
N LEU A 84 4.41 6.79 10.26
CA LEU A 84 3.37 7.05 11.25
C LEU A 84 2.01 6.63 10.69
N GLY A 85 1.44 5.59 11.27
CA GLY A 85 0.15 5.01 10.92
C GLY A 85 0.26 3.55 10.49
N ALA A 86 -0.84 2.81 10.65
CA ALA A 86 -0.99 1.42 10.20
C ALA A 86 -2.36 1.19 9.51
N GLY A 87 -2.87 2.22 8.82
CA GLY A 87 -4.09 2.16 8.01
C GLY A 87 -3.83 1.72 6.57
N GLY A 88 -4.86 1.77 5.71
CA GLY A 88 -4.74 1.31 4.32
C GLY A 88 -3.66 2.04 3.49
N ALA A 89 -3.57 3.36 3.61
CA ALA A 89 -2.52 4.15 2.95
C ALA A 89 -1.13 3.81 3.51
N ALA A 90 -0.99 3.77 4.85
CA ALA A 90 0.25 3.38 5.50
C ALA A 90 0.72 1.99 5.06
N SER A 91 -0.20 1.02 4.97
CA SER A 91 0.13 -0.31 4.47
C SER A 91 0.66 -0.27 3.04
N ALA A 92 0.01 0.45 2.12
CA ALA A 92 0.49 0.54 0.75
C ALA A 92 1.88 1.19 0.67
N ILE A 93 2.11 2.26 1.45
CA ILE A 93 3.41 2.95 1.53
C ILE A 93 4.49 2.03 2.11
N ALA A 94 4.20 1.26 3.17
CA ALA A 94 5.17 0.36 3.79
C ALA A 94 5.69 -0.70 2.81
N PHE A 95 4.79 -1.34 2.05
CA PHE A 95 5.18 -2.31 1.02
C PHE A 95 5.99 -1.64 -0.10
N ALA A 96 5.57 -0.46 -0.57
CA ALA A 96 6.29 0.24 -1.63
C ALA A 96 7.68 0.72 -1.22
N LEU A 97 7.86 1.17 0.03
CA LEU A 97 9.19 1.52 0.56
C LEU A 97 10.11 0.30 0.63
N ALA A 98 9.58 -0.84 1.10
CA ALA A 98 10.34 -2.08 1.15
C ALA A 98 10.71 -2.59 -0.25
N GLU A 99 9.78 -2.51 -1.21
CA GLU A 99 10.03 -2.81 -2.63
C GLU A 99 11.12 -1.89 -3.22
N ALA A 100 11.13 -0.62 -2.83
CA ALA A 100 12.08 0.39 -3.27
C ALA A 100 13.45 0.33 -2.57
N GLY A 101 13.64 -0.60 -1.62
CA GLY A 101 14.96 -0.87 -1.06
C GLY A 101 15.39 0.03 0.09
N VAL A 102 14.46 0.55 0.91
CA VAL A 102 14.84 1.12 2.21
C VAL A 102 15.65 0.10 3.03
N ALA A 103 16.65 0.54 3.79
CA ALA A 103 17.42 -0.37 4.64
C ALA A 103 16.63 -0.76 5.90
N ARG A 104 15.90 0.20 6.46
CA ARG A 104 15.09 0.02 7.66
C ARG A 104 13.77 0.79 7.57
N LEU A 105 12.69 0.16 8.01
CA LEU A 105 11.39 0.80 8.17
C LEU A 105 10.86 0.56 9.59
N THR A 106 10.66 1.64 10.36
CA THR A 106 9.94 1.57 11.63
C THR A 106 8.50 2.01 11.44
N ILE A 107 7.55 1.15 11.83
CA ILE A 107 6.11 1.43 11.76
C ILE A 107 5.62 1.80 13.16
N VAL A 108 5.01 2.98 13.27
CA VAL A 108 4.52 3.55 14.52
C VAL A 108 3.02 3.76 14.41
N ASN A 109 2.24 3.24 15.36
CA ASN A 109 0.80 3.46 15.38
C ASN A 109 0.30 3.48 16.83
N ARG A 110 -0.81 4.20 17.09
CA ARG A 110 -1.43 4.24 18.43
C ARG A 110 -1.79 2.85 18.95
N SER A 111 -2.27 1.99 18.06
CA SER A 111 -2.49 0.57 18.36
C SER A 111 -1.27 -0.21 17.90
N GLU A 112 -0.43 -0.61 18.84
CA GLU A 112 0.83 -1.31 18.53
C GLU A 112 0.61 -2.63 17.80
N ASP A 113 -0.45 -3.38 18.13
CA ASP A 113 -0.77 -4.64 17.44
C ASP A 113 -0.92 -4.43 15.94
N LYS A 114 -1.58 -3.35 15.50
CA LYS A 114 -1.70 -3.05 14.07
C LYS A 114 -0.36 -2.72 13.41
N ALA A 115 0.56 -2.09 14.14
CA ALA A 115 1.90 -1.82 13.63
C ALA A 115 2.69 -3.12 13.51
N ARG A 116 2.61 -4.01 14.51
CA ARG A 116 3.24 -5.35 14.51
C ARG A 116 2.71 -6.21 13.38
N ASP A 117 1.40 -6.25 13.19
CA ASP A 117 0.75 -7.01 12.11
C ASP A 117 1.24 -6.52 10.74
N LEU A 118 1.26 -5.20 10.53
CA LEU A 118 1.76 -4.64 9.28
C LEU A 118 3.25 -4.95 9.08
N ALA A 119 4.06 -4.78 10.11
CA ALA A 119 5.49 -5.08 10.06
C ALA A 119 5.74 -6.54 9.70
N ALA A 120 5.03 -7.48 10.32
CA ALA A 120 5.15 -8.91 10.03
C ALA A 120 4.84 -9.24 8.57
N ARG A 121 3.75 -8.71 8.01
CA ARG A 121 3.40 -8.93 6.59
C ARG A 121 4.42 -8.33 5.62
N VAL A 122 4.98 -7.16 5.95
CA VAL A 122 6.03 -6.54 5.11
C VAL A 122 7.31 -7.36 5.19
N SER A 123 7.73 -7.80 6.39
CA SER A 123 8.89 -8.67 6.58
C SER A 123 8.78 -10.01 5.86
N GLU A 124 7.59 -10.62 5.88
CA GLU A 124 7.31 -11.86 5.15
C GLU A 124 7.53 -11.68 3.64
N ARG A 125 7.09 -10.53 3.10
CA ARG A 125 7.19 -10.23 1.67
C ARG A 125 8.58 -9.74 1.24
N TYR A 126 9.29 -9.05 2.12
CA TYR A 126 10.58 -8.39 1.89
C TYR A 126 11.59 -8.69 3.01
N PRO A 127 12.09 -9.94 3.12
CA PRO A 127 12.91 -10.38 4.24
C PRO A 127 14.30 -9.73 4.32
N ALA A 128 14.74 -9.04 3.26
CA ALA A 128 16.01 -8.33 3.24
C ALA A 128 15.97 -6.97 3.96
N VAL A 129 14.77 -6.44 4.23
CA VAL A 129 14.57 -5.12 4.85
C VAL A 129 14.39 -5.29 6.35
N GLN A 130 15.03 -4.44 7.17
CA GLN A 130 14.79 -4.42 8.60
C GLN A 130 13.47 -3.71 8.90
N ILE A 131 12.42 -4.45 9.26
CA ILE A 131 11.13 -3.88 9.62
C ILE A 131 10.89 -4.03 11.12
N ASP A 132 10.67 -2.90 11.79
CA ASP A 132 10.38 -2.83 13.21
C ASP A 132 9.00 -2.20 13.45
N ALA A 133 8.33 -2.61 14.53
CA ALA A 133 7.14 -1.94 15.04
C ALA A 133 7.40 -1.46 16.47
N GLY A 134 7.07 -0.21 16.79
CA GLY A 134 7.25 0.28 18.15
C GLY A 134 7.28 1.80 18.27
N ALA A 135 7.87 2.27 19.36
CA ALA A 135 7.94 3.70 19.68
C ALA A 135 8.74 4.48 18.62
N PRO A 136 8.35 5.74 18.34
CA PRO A 136 9.07 6.58 17.40
C PRO A 136 10.46 6.90 17.95
N GLN A 137 11.47 6.20 17.45
CA GLN A 137 12.85 6.62 17.61
C GLN A 137 13.13 7.63 16.48
N THR A 138 12.89 8.91 16.73
CA THR A 138 13.06 9.98 15.72
C THR A 138 14.51 10.41 15.55
N ALA A 139 15.39 10.07 16.51
CA ALA A 139 16.82 10.26 16.34
C ALA A 139 17.32 9.42 15.14
N SER A 140 18.13 10.03 14.27
CA SER A 140 18.77 9.43 13.09
C SER A 140 17.80 8.75 12.10
N ARG A 141 16.84 9.50 11.55
CA ARG A 141 16.00 9.06 10.42
C ARG A 141 16.21 9.94 9.21
N ASP A 142 16.34 9.30 8.05
CA ASP A 142 16.49 9.99 6.77
C ASP A 142 15.12 10.46 6.24
N LEU A 143 14.04 9.74 6.61
CA LEU A 143 12.69 10.00 6.14
C LEU A 143 11.64 9.73 7.23
N ILE A 144 10.71 10.69 7.44
CA ILE A 144 9.54 10.52 8.32
C ILE A 144 8.27 10.79 7.52
N ILE A 145 7.32 9.86 7.59
CA ILE A 145 6.11 9.87 6.77
C ILE A 145 4.89 9.87 7.68
N ASN A 146 4.04 10.89 7.56
CA ASN A 146 2.71 10.90 8.18
C ASN A 146 1.69 10.24 7.25
N ALA A 147 1.24 9.04 7.61
CA ALA A 147 0.12 8.33 6.97
C ALA A 147 -1.08 8.17 7.93
N THR A 148 -1.16 9.03 8.95
CA THR A 148 -2.32 9.13 9.84
C THR A 148 -3.36 10.12 9.29
N SER A 149 -4.54 10.18 9.91
CA SER A 149 -5.53 11.21 9.60
C SER A 149 -5.25 12.57 10.24
N LEU A 150 -4.19 12.68 11.07
CA LEU A 150 -3.84 13.94 11.71
C LEU A 150 -3.34 14.93 10.66
N GLY A 151 -3.87 16.15 10.71
CA GLY A 151 -3.58 17.21 9.74
C GLY A 151 -4.61 17.36 8.63
N LEU A 152 -5.53 16.40 8.46
CA LEU A 152 -6.70 16.59 7.59
C LEU A 152 -7.68 17.59 8.22
N ARG A 153 -8.25 18.48 7.39
CA ARG A 153 -9.31 19.43 7.75
C ARG A 153 -10.53 19.17 6.89
#